data_AF-A0A327JXH5-F1
#
_entry.id   AF-A0A327JXH5-F1
#
_cell.length_a   1.000
_cell.length_b   1.000
_cell.length_c   1.000
_cell.angle_alpha   90.00
_cell.angle_beta   90.00
_cell.angle_gamma   90.00
#
_symmetry.space_group_name_H-M   'P 1'
#
loop_
_entity.id
_entity.type
_entity.pdbx_description
1 polymer ?
#
loop_
_entity_poly.entity_id
_entity_poly.type
_entity_poly.pdbx_seq_one_letter_code
_entity_poly.pdbx_strand_id
1 'polypeptide(L)'
;MTPVIQVWKGGADLLAGPMGAYFLRATFHDAAGGENDTFEVELDDDARQIPLPQEDDMLAPIAGYLETGVAALGQFKVNDWETGCEDGPETIVIKARAATMTGDIKAGGLKHFDDKTLREVLEDTAKGAGLSVAIDPALASIKLPYVLRWEASPIDFATRIAAEA
;
A
#
# COMPACT_ATOMS: atom_id res chain seq x y z
N MET A 1 -12.72 -22.88 13.85
CA MET A 1 -12.01 -21.96 12.96
C MET A 1 -11.06 -21.16 13.81
N THR A 2 -9.80 -21.56 13.80
CA THR A 2 -8.72 -20.92 14.55
C THR A 2 -8.08 -19.88 13.63
N PRO A 3 -8.29 -18.57 13.85
CA PRO A 3 -7.66 -17.55 13.03
C PRO A 3 -6.15 -17.53 13.29
N VAL A 4 -5.38 -17.35 12.22
CA VAL A 4 -3.93 -17.22 12.25
C VAL A 4 -3.56 -15.97 11.47
N ILE A 5 -2.67 -15.18 12.04
CA ILE A 5 -2.04 -14.04 11.38
C ILE A 5 -0.53 -14.13 11.57
N GLN A 6 0.20 -13.81 10.52
CA GLN A 6 1.65 -13.71 10.49
C GLN A 6 2.02 -12.36 9.89
N VAL A 7 3.02 -11.70 10.45
CA VAL A 7 3.48 -10.40 9.94
C VAL A 7 4.96 -10.52 9.63
N TRP A 8 5.28 -10.64 8.35
CA TRP A 8 6.65 -10.87 7.90
C TRP A 8 7.36 -9.55 7.63
N LYS A 9 8.60 -9.42 8.14
CA LYS A 9 9.54 -8.34 7.84
C LYS A 9 10.91 -8.93 7.55
N GLY A 10 11.47 -8.66 6.37
CA GLY A 10 12.83 -9.10 6.02
C GLY A 10 13.09 -10.61 6.11
N GLY A 11 12.05 -11.44 5.93
CA GLY A 11 12.15 -12.91 6.06
C GLY A 11 11.99 -13.46 7.48
N ALA A 12 11.67 -12.63 8.47
CA ALA A 12 11.30 -13.05 9.82
C ALA A 12 9.82 -12.74 10.09
N ASP A 13 9.12 -13.66 10.74
CA ASP A 13 7.76 -13.44 11.25
C ASP A 13 7.85 -12.75 12.62
N LEU A 14 7.36 -11.51 12.68
CA LEU A 14 7.38 -10.69 13.88
C LEU A 14 6.46 -11.25 14.97
N LEU A 15 5.32 -11.83 14.58
CA LEU A 15 4.33 -12.37 15.51
C LEU A 15 4.64 -13.79 15.96
N ALA A 16 5.38 -14.58 15.19
CA ALA A 16 5.95 -15.83 15.70
C ALA A 16 7.21 -15.59 16.57
N GLY A 17 7.78 -14.39 16.47
CA GLY A 17 8.99 -13.98 17.18
C GLY A 17 8.69 -13.10 18.41
N PRO A 18 9.53 -12.07 18.67
CA PRO A 18 9.51 -11.33 19.93
C PRO A 18 8.24 -10.53 20.18
N MET A 19 7.45 -10.22 19.15
CA MET A 19 6.24 -9.39 19.26
C MET A 19 4.96 -10.21 19.49
N GLY A 20 5.01 -11.54 19.32
CA GLY A 20 3.85 -12.42 19.40
C GLY A 20 3.14 -12.41 20.75
N ALA A 21 3.92 -12.39 21.84
CA ALA A 21 3.39 -12.37 23.21
C ALA A 21 2.62 -11.08 23.54
N TYR A 22 2.86 -10.02 22.76
CA TYR A 22 2.31 -8.69 22.95
C TYR A 22 1.23 -8.35 21.92
N PHE A 23 0.87 -9.29 21.05
CA PHE A 23 -0.13 -9.03 20.02
C PHE A 23 -1.52 -8.80 20.61
N LEU A 24 -2.12 -7.66 20.31
CA LEU A 24 -3.48 -7.31 20.74
C LEU A 24 -4.46 -7.40 19.58
N ARG A 25 -4.15 -6.74 18.47
CA ARG A 25 -5.06 -6.62 17.32
C ARG A 25 -4.28 -6.38 16.03
N ALA A 26 -4.85 -6.86 14.92
CA ALA A 26 -4.50 -6.39 13.60
C ALA A 26 -5.76 -6.03 12.83
N THR A 27 -5.70 -4.93 12.09
CA THR A 27 -6.79 -4.44 11.25
C THR A 27 -6.27 -4.35 9.83
N PHE A 28 -6.94 -5.03 8.90
CA PHE A 28 -6.70 -4.89 7.47
C PHE A 28 -7.95 -4.26 6.85
N HIS A 29 -7.75 -3.20 6.08
CA HIS A 29 -8.80 -2.54 5.33
C HIS A 29 -8.44 -2.56 3.85
N ASP A 30 -9.21 -3.35 3.09
CA ASP A 30 -9.17 -3.38 1.63
C ASP A 30 -10.07 -2.26 1.10
N ALA A 31 -9.48 -1.27 0.44
CA ALA A 31 -10.20 -0.10 -0.02
C ALA A 31 -10.49 -0.22 -1.53
N ALA A 32 -11.78 -0.32 -1.88
CA ALA A 32 -12.17 -0.32 -3.29
C ALA A 32 -12.15 1.11 -3.86
N GLY A 33 -11.37 1.35 -4.92
CA GLY A 33 -11.37 2.62 -5.67
C GLY A 33 -10.04 3.37 -5.61
N GLY A 34 -10.08 4.67 -5.33
CA GLY A 34 -8.89 5.55 -5.22
C GLY A 34 -8.32 5.65 -3.80
N GLU A 35 -8.93 4.97 -2.83
CA GLU A 35 -8.43 4.87 -1.46
C GLU A 35 -7.41 3.73 -1.35
N ASN A 36 -6.50 3.84 -0.39
CA ASN A 36 -5.38 2.91 -0.29
C ASN A 36 -5.68 1.84 0.76
N ASP A 37 -5.21 0.62 0.51
CA ASP A 37 -5.28 -0.42 1.52
C ASP A 37 -4.42 -0.03 2.73
N THR A 38 -4.99 -0.24 3.92
CA THR A 38 -4.31 0.03 5.18
C THR A 38 -4.17 -1.24 5.99
N PHE A 39 -3.05 -1.33 6.69
CA PHE A 39 -2.77 -2.39 7.62
C PHE A 39 -2.26 -1.78 8.92
N GLU A 40 -2.91 -2.13 10.02
CA GLU A 40 -2.58 -1.65 11.36
C GLU A 40 -2.34 -2.84 12.28
N VAL A 41 -1.28 -2.76 13.08
CA VAL A 41 -0.97 -3.75 14.11
C VAL A 41 -0.84 -3.02 15.45
N GLU A 42 -1.55 -3.53 16.44
CA GLU A 42 -1.55 -3.02 17.80
C GLU A 42 -0.91 -4.06 18.71
N LEU A 43 0.11 -3.60 19.45
CA LEU A 43 0.89 -4.41 20.38
C LEU A 43 0.84 -3.76 21.77
N ASP A 44 0.87 -4.60 22.79
CA ASP A 44 1.15 -4.21 24.17
C ASP A 44 2.61 -3.75 24.27
N ASP A 45 2.82 -2.58 24.84
CA ASP A 45 4.13 -1.97 25.06
C ASP A 45 4.28 -1.44 26.51
N ASP A 46 3.62 -2.09 27.48
CA ASP A 46 3.55 -1.61 28.88
C ASP A 46 4.94 -1.43 29.51
N ALA A 47 5.90 -2.29 29.18
CA ALA A 47 7.28 -2.21 29.64
C ALA A 47 8.25 -1.62 28.59
N ARG A 48 7.73 -0.98 27.52
CA ARG A 48 8.51 -0.42 26.40
C ARG A 48 9.43 -1.45 25.76
N GLN A 49 8.95 -2.69 25.68
CA GLN A 49 9.66 -3.83 25.14
C GLN A 49 9.69 -3.84 23.60
N ILE A 50 8.76 -3.12 22.95
CA ILE A 50 8.63 -3.12 21.51
C ILE A 50 9.61 -2.09 20.93
N PRO A 51 10.58 -2.51 20.12
CA PRO A 51 11.44 -1.55 19.43
C PRO A 51 10.60 -0.71 18.47
N LEU A 52 10.84 0.60 18.46
CA LEU A 52 10.18 1.50 17.52
C LEU A 52 10.41 1.01 16.09
N PRO A 53 9.34 0.89 15.28
CA PRO A 53 9.47 0.52 13.88
C PRO A 53 10.23 1.59 13.11
N GLN A 54 10.83 1.22 11.99
CA GLN A 54 11.46 2.19 11.10
C GLN A 54 10.44 2.61 10.05
N GLU A 55 10.41 3.91 9.75
CA GLU A 55 9.71 4.39 8.56
C GLU A 55 10.25 3.64 7.34
N ASP A 56 9.38 3.32 6.39
CA ASP A 56 9.67 2.56 5.19
C ASP A 56 9.91 1.05 5.36
N ASP A 57 9.73 0.50 6.57
CA ASP A 57 9.74 -0.95 6.77
C ASP A 57 8.66 -1.65 5.94
N MET A 58 9.07 -2.73 5.26
CA MET A 58 8.17 -3.54 4.45
C MET A 58 7.59 -4.69 5.26
N LEU A 59 6.27 -4.66 5.43
CA LEU A 59 5.46 -5.68 6.08
C LEU A 59 4.70 -6.51 5.04
N ALA A 60 4.75 -7.82 5.17
CA ALA A 60 3.96 -8.77 4.38
C ALA A 60 3.06 -9.58 5.32
N PRO A 61 1.84 -9.09 5.61
CA PRO A 61 0.89 -9.80 6.43
C PRO A 61 0.26 -10.97 5.67
N ILE A 62 0.12 -12.08 6.38
CA ILE A 62 -0.53 -13.30 5.91
C ILE A 62 -1.58 -13.65 6.95
N ALA A 63 -2.83 -13.83 6.55
CA ALA A 63 -3.92 -14.14 7.47
C ALA A 63 -4.83 -15.24 6.91
N GLY A 64 -5.51 -15.96 7.80
CA GLY A 64 -6.52 -16.95 7.43
C GLY A 64 -6.93 -17.80 8.62
N TYR A 65 -7.39 -19.02 8.34
CA TYR A 65 -7.73 -19.99 9.37
C TYR A 65 -6.85 -21.21 9.23
N LEU A 66 -6.44 -21.79 10.36
CA LEU A 66 -5.62 -23.01 10.38
C LEU A 66 -6.27 -24.15 9.59
N GLU A 67 -7.60 -24.23 9.60
CA GLU A 67 -8.35 -25.28 8.93
C GLU A 67 -8.52 -25.07 7.41
N THR A 68 -8.52 -23.82 6.93
CA THR A 68 -8.74 -23.49 5.50
C THR A 68 -7.45 -23.08 4.78
N GLY A 69 -6.38 -22.82 5.53
CA GLY A 69 -5.15 -22.22 5.04
C GLY A 69 -5.12 -20.70 5.23
N VAL A 70 -3.95 -20.14 4.99
CA VAL A 70 -3.64 -18.72 5.12
C VAL A 70 -3.34 -18.13 3.74
N ALA A 71 -3.66 -16.84 3.55
CA ALA A 71 -3.43 -16.10 2.32
C ALA A 71 -2.62 -14.83 2.60
N ALA A 72 -1.74 -14.47 1.65
CA ALA A 72 -1.02 -13.21 1.71
C ALA A 72 -1.98 -12.05 1.43
N LEU A 73 -1.99 -11.04 2.31
CA LEU A 73 -2.86 -9.87 2.18
C LEU A 73 -2.22 -8.76 1.33
N GLY A 74 -0.91 -8.83 1.06
CA GLY A 74 -0.19 -7.87 0.23
C GLY A 74 1.14 -7.44 0.84
N GLN A 75 1.69 -6.35 0.31
CA GLN A 75 2.89 -5.69 0.85
C GLN A 75 2.51 -4.29 1.32
N PHE A 76 2.85 -3.97 2.56
CA PHE A 76 2.55 -2.70 3.21
C PHE A 76 3.83 -2.06 3.69
N LYS A 77 3.97 -0.76 3.47
CA LYS A 77 5.08 0.05 3.91
C LYS A 77 4.67 0.78 5.18
N VAL A 78 5.45 0.66 6.25
CA VAL A 78 5.22 1.40 7.50
C VAL A 78 5.37 2.89 7.22
N ASN A 79 4.35 3.66 7.55
CA ASN A 79 4.31 5.10 7.31
C ASN A 79 4.23 5.91 8.60
N ASP A 80 3.69 5.34 9.68
CA ASP A 80 3.50 6.04 10.94
C ASP A 80 3.36 5.04 12.10
N TRP A 81 3.62 5.48 13.31
CA TRP A 81 3.33 4.70 14.51
C TRP A 81 2.92 5.63 15.66
N GLU A 82 1.92 5.21 16.40
CA GLU A 82 1.40 5.94 17.56
C GLU A 82 1.66 5.13 18.81
N THR A 83 2.17 5.78 19.85
CA THR A 83 2.26 5.21 21.20
C THR A 83 1.18 5.86 22.05
N GLY A 84 0.29 5.05 22.63
CA GLY A 84 -0.91 5.51 23.31
C GLY A 84 -1.04 4.94 24.72
N CYS A 85 -1.78 5.67 25.55
CA CYS A 85 -2.24 5.25 26.86
C CYS A 85 -3.59 5.94 27.07
N GLU A 86 -4.58 5.61 26.22
CA GLU A 86 -5.86 6.33 26.25
C GLU A 86 -6.70 5.95 27.47
N ASP A 87 -6.66 4.68 27.93
CA ASP A 87 -7.38 4.22 29.13
C ASP A 87 -6.83 2.86 29.67
N GLY A 88 -5.52 2.60 29.58
CA GLY A 88 -4.95 1.26 29.88
C GLY A 88 -3.41 1.17 29.84
N PRO A 89 -2.84 -0.06 29.81
CA PRO A 89 -1.39 -0.27 29.62
C PRO A 89 -0.89 0.42 28.33
N GLU A 90 0.38 0.81 28.30
CA GLU A 90 0.99 1.49 27.14
C GLU A 90 0.88 0.57 25.91
N THR A 91 0.35 1.08 24.80
CA THR A 91 0.24 0.34 23.53
C THR A 91 0.95 1.06 22.41
N ILE A 92 1.41 0.29 21.42
CA ILE A 92 1.97 0.80 20.18
C ILE A 92 1.13 0.33 18.99
N VAL A 93 0.69 1.30 18.18
CA VAL A 93 -0.07 1.07 16.95
C VAL A 93 0.84 1.39 15.77
N ILE A 94 1.22 0.37 15.01
CA ILE A 94 2.02 0.49 13.80
C ILE A 94 1.08 0.60 12.61
N LYS A 95 1.14 1.71 11.87
CA LYS A 95 0.33 1.97 10.68
C LYS A 95 1.16 1.79 9.41
N ALA A 96 0.63 1.00 8.49
CA ALA A 96 1.24 0.72 7.21
C ALA A 96 0.24 0.87 6.06
N ARG A 97 0.73 1.30 4.90
CA ARG A 97 -0.06 1.52 3.67
C ARG A 97 0.47 0.67 2.52
N ALA A 98 -0.38 0.30 1.57
CA ALA A 98 0.04 -0.49 0.41
C ALA A 98 1.32 0.03 -0.26
N ALA A 99 2.32 -0.85 -0.42
CA ALA A 99 3.63 -0.52 -0.97
C ALA A 99 3.54 -0.04 -2.43
N THR A 100 2.56 -0.53 -3.19
CA THR A 100 2.28 -0.14 -4.58
C THR A 100 1.96 1.36 -4.73
N MET A 101 1.68 2.09 -3.65
CA MET A 101 1.20 3.47 -3.71
C MET A 101 2.13 4.48 -3.01
N THR A 102 3.34 4.06 -2.61
CA THR A 102 4.28 4.92 -1.85
C THR A 102 5.54 5.20 -2.66
N GLY A 103 5.76 6.46 -3.07
CA GLY A 103 6.92 6.90 -3.88
C GLY A 103 6.54 7.82 -5.04
N ASP A 104 7.33 7.80 -6.13
CA ASP A 104 7.18 8.60 -7.37
C ASP A 104 5.77 8.51 -8.01
N ILE A 105 4.98 7.52 -7.59
CA ILE A 105 3.56 7.33 -7.88
C ILE A 105 2.66 8.44 -7.33
N LYS A 106 3.10 9.20 -6.32
CA LYS A 106 2.45 10.43 -5.83
C LYS A 106 3.21 11.71 -6.21
N ALA A 107 4.37 11.59 -6.84
CA ALA A 107 5.16 12.74 -7.23
C ALA A 107 4.44 13.51 -8.34
N GLY A 108 4.14 14.79 -8.06
CA GLY A 108 3.63 15.72 -9.05
C GLY A 108 4.63 15.83 -10.21
N GLY A 109 4.15 15.72 -11.44
CA GLY A 109 4.98 15.82 -12.63
C GLY A 109 4.34 16.72 -13.66
N LEU A 110 5.18 17.36 -14.49
CA LEU A 110 4.73 18.20 -15.59
C LEU A 110 5.26 17.64 -16.90
N LYS A 111 4.34 17.16 -17.75
CA LYS A 111 4.67 16.58 -19.06
C LYS A 111 3.50 16.71 -20.01
N HIS A 112 3.79 17.14 -21.24
CA HIS A 112 2.80 17.19 -22.31
C HIS A 112 3.00 16.01 -23.27
N PHE A 113 1.93 15.60 -23.92
CA PHE A 113 1.93 14.58 -24.95
C PHE A 113 1.06 15.05 -26.13
N ASP A 114 1.65 15.07 -27.32
CA ASP A 114 1.01 15.45 -28.58
C ASP A 114 0.87 14.24 -29.51
N ASP A 115 -0.31 14.08 -30.12
CA ASP A 115 -0.60 13.03 -31.12
C ASP A 115 -0.24 11.59 -30.67
N LYS A 116 -0.36 11.31 -29.36
CA LYS A 116 -0.02 10.01 -28.77
C LYS A 116 -1.23 9.14 -28.54
N THR A 117 -1.03 7.82 -28.56
CA THR A 117 -2.06 6.86 -28.15
C THR A 117 -2.21 6.79 -26.63
N LEU A 118 -3.40 6.43 -26.14
CA LEU A 118 -3.67 6.24 -24.72
C LEU A 118 -2.67 5.26 -24.08
N ARG A 119 -2.30 4.18 -24.79
CA ARG A 119 -1.25 3.26 -24.37
C ARG A 119 0.08 3.97 -24.13
N GLU A 120 0.56 4.74 -25.12
CA GLU A 120 1.88 5.39 -25.01
C GLU A 120 1.94 6.39 -23.86
N VAL A 121 0.85 7.13 -23.62
CA VAL A 121 0.75 8.11 -22.53
C VAL A 121 0.79 7.39 -21.17
N LEU A 122 0.02 6.32 -21.01
CA LEU A 122 -0.03 5.54 -19.77
C LEU A 122 1.27 4.77 -19.53
N GLU A 123 1.87 4.17 -20.55
CA GLU A 123 3.15 3.44 -20.44
C GLU A 123 4.30 4.35 -20.06
N ASP A 124 4.38 5.56 -20.62
CA ASP A 124 5.39 6.56 -20.25
C ASP A 124 5.20 7.03 -18.81
N THR A 125 3.96 7.29 -18.42
CA THR A 125 3.60 7.71 -17.06
C THR A 125 3.88 6.61 -16.03
N ALA A 126 3.57 5.35 -16.35
CA ALA A 126 3.79 4.21 -15.48
C ALA A 126 5.27 3.83 -15.38
N LYS A 127 6.05 3.93 -16.47
CA LYS A 127 7.52 3.76 -16.43
C LYS A 127 8.18 4.71 -15.45
N GLY A 128 7.76 5.98 -15.42
CA GLY A 128 8.26 6.96 -14.47
C GLY A 128 7.94 6.62 -13.00
N ALA A 129 6.95 5.77 -12.77
CA ALA A 129 6.47 5.37 -11.46
C ALA A 129 6.82 3.92 -11.09
N GLY A 130 7.57 3.20 -11.93
CA GLY A 130 7.92 1.79 -11.74
C GLY A 130 6.75 0.81 -11.90
N LEU A 131 5.64 1.23 -12.52
CA LEU A 131 4.41 0.45 -12.66
C LEU A 131 4.30 -0.17 -14.07
N SER A 132 3.54 -1.27 -14.15
CA SER A 132 3.19 -1.93 -15.42
C SER A 132 1.75 -1.61 -15.81
N VAL A 133 1.51 -1.27 -17.08
CA VAL A 133 0.16 -0.91 -17.58
C VAL A 133 -0.53 -2.13 -18.16
N ALA A 134 -1.74 -2.42 -17.69
CA ALA A 134 -2.66 -3.34 -18.34
C ALA A 134 -3.84 -2.53 -18.91
N ILE A 135 -3.97 -2.52 -20.23
CA ILE A 135 -5.04 -1.79 -20.94
C ILE A 135 -5.63 -2.67 -22.04
N ASP A 136 -6.95 -2.61 -22.19
CA ASP A 136 -7.68 -3.30 -23.25
C ASP A 136 -7.24 -2.81 -24.65
N PRO A 137 -7.04 -3.69 -25.65
CA PRO A 137 -6.61 -3.29 -27.00
C PRO A 137 -7.50 -2.25 -27.68
N ALA A 138 -8.80 -2.24 -27.39
CA ALA A 138 -9.76 -1.29 -27.96
C ALA A 138 -9.50 0.14 -27.44
N LEU A 139 -9.21 0.28 -26.13
CA LEU A 139 -8.88 1.56 -25.50
C LEU A 139 -7.46 2.00 -25.82
N ALA A 140 -6.53 1.06 -25.96
CA ALA A 140 -5.13 1.33 -26.25
C ALA A 140 -4.91 2.12 -27.56
N SER A 141 -5.83 2.01 -28.52
CA SER A 141 -5.73 2.62 -29.85
C SER A 141 -6.33 4.02 -29.94
N ILE A 142 -6.92 4.54 -28.85
CA ILE A 142 -7.49 5.88 -28.80
C ILE A 142 -6.36 6.90 -28.93
N LYS A 143 -6.45 7.76 -29.95
CA LYS A 143 -5.51 8.87 -30.15
C LYS A 143 -5.95 10.07 -29.34
N LEU A 144 -5.04 10.60 -28.54
CA LEU A 144 -5.22 11.82 -27.79
C LEU A 144 -4.53 12.95 -28.58
N PRO A 145 -5.29 13.95 -29.10
CA PRO A 145 -4.70 15.04 -29.88
C PRO A 145 -3.72 15.86 -29.05
N TYR A 146 -4.07 16.13 -27.79
CA TYR A 146 -3.21 16.79 -26.82
C TYR A 146 -3.62 16.39 -25.40
N VAL A 147 -2.65 16.00 -24.57
CA VAL A 147 -2.89 15.76 -23.15
C VAL A 147 -1.73 16.27 -22.30
N LEU A 148 -2.07 16.96 -21.23
CA LEU A 148 -1.11 17.60 -20.33
C LEU A 148 -1.24 17.01 -18.93
N ARG A 149 -0.16 16.40 -18.44
CA ARG A 149 0.02 16.13 -17.02
C ARG A 149 0.50 17.44 -16.37
N TRP A 150 -0.38 18.11 -15.63
CA TRP A 150 -0.09 19.36 -14.94
C TRP A 150 -0.03 19.11 -13.44
N GLU A 151 1.16 19.10 -12.86
CA GLU A 151 1.41 18.91 -11.42
C GLU A 151 0.69 17.69 -10.79
N ALA A 152 0.26 16.75 -11.63
CA ALA A 152 -0.53 15.61 -11.22
C ALA A 152 0.38 14.41 -10.94
N SER A 153 -0.05 13.56 -10.01
CA SER A 153 0.57 12.26 -9.81
C SER A 153 0.32 11.36 -11.05
N PRO A 154 1.17 10.35 -11.31
CA PRO A 154 0.92 9.34 -12.33
C PRO A 154 -0.48 8.72 -12.24
N ILE A 155 -0.99 8.49 -11.03
CA ILE A 155 -2.30 7.91 -10.77
C ILE A 155 -3.42 8.91 -11.04
N ASP A 156 -3.33 10.12 -10.49
CA ASP A 156 -4.34 11.15 -10.72
C ASP A 156 -4.51 11.45 -12.22
N PHE A 157 -3.38 11.50 -12.93
CA PHE A 157 -3.37 11.69 -14.37
C PHE A 157 -4.04 10.53 -15.12
N ALA A 158 -3.72 9.28 -14.75
CA ALA A 158 -4.34 8.09 -15.34
C ALA A 158 -5.86 8.05 -15.07
N THR A 159 -6.28 8.33 -13.84
CA THR A 159 -7.70 8.38 -13.45
C THR A 159 -8.45 9.49 -14.20
N ARG A 160 -7.86 10.67 -14.35
CA ARG A 160 -8.47 11.76 -15.12
C ARG A 160 -8.65 11.38 -16.59
N ILE A 161 -7.62 10.81 -17.22
CA ILE A 161 -7.72 10.38 -18.62
C ILE A 161 -8.76 9.27 -18.78
N ALA A 162 -8.83 8.33 -17.83
CA ALA A 162 -9.82 7.27 -17.85
C ALA A 162 -11.27 7.80 -17.72
N ALA A 163 -11.48 8.95 -17.08
CA ALA A 163 -12.79 9.60 -16.99
C ALA A 163 -13.13 10.45 -18.24
N GLU A 164 -12.13 10.88 -19.01
CA GLU A 164 -12.28 11.71 -20.21
C GLU A 164 -12.38 10.89 -21.51
N ALA A 165 -11.94 9.63 -21.50
CA ALA A 165 -11.96 8.69 -22.63
C ALA A 165 -13.28 7.91 -22.75
#